data_AF-A0A1J4K2V0-F1
#
_entry.id   AF-A0A1J4K2V0-F1
#
_cell.length_a   1.000
_cell.length_b   1.000
_cell.length_c   1.000
_cell.angle_alpha   90.00
_cell.angle_beta   90.00
_cell.angle_gamma   90.00
#
_symmetry.space_group_name_H-M   'P 1'
#
loop_
_entity.id
_entity.type
_entity.pdbx_description
1 polymer ?
#
loop_
_entity_poly.entity_id
_entity_poly.type
_entity_poly.pdbx_seq_one_letter_code
_entity_poly.pdbx_strand_id
1 'polypeptide(L)'
;MDLLNAAKGKPFIVLVGNKSDLSDEFEVTDENVREFCESHDGIPYFETSAKTGDGIKEMFDALVAGLPQITDTSVQVLEENPSSCC
;
A
#
# COMPACT_ATOMS: atom_id res chain seq x y z
N MET A 1 5.94 3.42 -17.58
CA MET A 1 6.39 2.45 -16.56
C MET A 1 5.22 2.30 -15.61
N ASP A 2 4.52 1.18 -15.67
CA ASP A 2 3.35 0.96 -14.82
C ASP A 2 3.85 0.66 -13.41
N LEU A 3 3.68 1.62 -12.49
CA LEU A 3 4.07 1.48 -11.08
C LEU A 3 3.47 0.24 -10.44
N LEU A 4 2.28 -0.16 -10.89
CA LEU A 4 1.55 -1.33 -10.41
C LEU A 4 2.22 -2.66 -10.81
N ASN A 5 3.03 -2.66 -11.88
CA ASN A 5 3.73 -3.84 -12.40
C ASN A 5 5.25 -3.79 -12.17
N ALA A 6 5.75 -2.79 -11.45
CA ALA A 6 7.19 -2.60 -11.24
C ALA A 6 7.80 -3.61 -10.24
N ALA A 7 6.97 -4.25 -9.40
CA ALA A 7 7.40 -5.19 -8.38
C ALA A 7 7.48 -6.64 -8.91
N LYS A 8 8.38 -7.45 -8.33
CA LYS A 8 8.60 -8.86 -8.71
C LYS A 8 7.48 -9.84 -8.27
N GLY A 9 6.34 -9.31 -7.82
CA GLY A 9 5.13 -10.01 -7.38
C GLY A 9 3.91 -9.07 -7.44
N LYS A 10 2.71 -9.52 -7.06
CA LYS A 10 1.52 -8.66 -6.98
C LYS A 10 1.52 -7.92 -5.63
N PRO A 11 1.94 -6.64 -5.55
CA PRO A 11 1.90 -5.90 -4.30
C PRO A 11 0.44 -5.64 -3.88
N PHE A 12 0.23 -5.51 -2.58
CA PHE A 12 -0.98 -4.88 -2.06
C PHE A 12 -0.82 -3.36 -2.15
N ILE A 13 -1.71 -2.70 -2.88
CA ILE A 13 -1.61 -1.27 -3.21
C ILE A 13 -2.84 -0.55 -2.65
N VAL A 14 -2.61 0.64 -2.09
CA VAL A 14 -3.64 1.58 -1.64
C VAL A 14 -3.39 2.91 -2.35
N LEU A 15 -4.44 3.51 -2.90
CA LEU A 15 -4.39 4.84 -3.51
C LEU A 15 -4.68 5.89 -2.43
N VAL A 16 -3.87 6.95 -2.40
CA VAL A 16 -3.96 7.98 -1.36
C VAL A 16 -4.07 9.36 -2.01
N GLY A 17 -5.21 10.00 -1.81
CA GLY A 17 -5.42 11.42 -2.12
C GLY A 17 -4.90 12.27 -0.97
N ASN A 18 -3.61 12.59 -0.98
CA ASN A 18 -3.02 13.41 0.09
C ASN A 18 -3.37 14.91 -0.10
N LYS A 19 -3.27 15.68 0.99
CA LYS A 19 -3.61 17.12 1.09
C LYS A 19 -5.11 17.42 1.00
N SER A 20 -5.96 16.55 1.55
CA SER A 20 -7.41 16.76 1.62
C SER A 20 -7.82 18.08 2.32
N ASP A 21 -6.92 18.70 3.09
CA ASP A 21 -7.13 20.02 3.71
C ASP A 21 -7.21 21.18 2.70
N LEU A 22 -6.77 20.97 1.45
CA LEU A 22 -6.84 21.93 0.35
C LEU A 22 -7.95 21.56 -0.63
N SER A 23 -9.15 21.22 -0.13
CA SER A 23 -10.30 20.78 -0.93
C SER A 23 -10.66 21.74 -2.07
N ASP A 24 -10.45 23.03 -1.88
CA ASP A 24 -10.73 24.07 -2.89
C ASP A 24 -9.70 24.10 -4.03
N GLU A 25 -8.55 23.45 -3.87
CA GLU A 25 -7.47 23.31 -4.86
C GLU A 25 -7.40 21.91 -5.48
N PHE A 26 -8.39 21.04 -5.22
CA PHE A 26 -8.41 19.70 -5.83
C PHE A 26 -8.66 19.77 -7.33
N GLU A 27 -7.66 19.37 -8.11
CA GLU A 27 -7.78 19.22 -9.56
C GLU A 27 -8.33 17.85 -9.99
N VAL A 28 -8.34 16.86 -9.08
CA VAL A 28 -8.79 15.50 -9.36
C VAL A 28 -10.24 15.34 -8.93
N THR A 29 -11.10 14.84 -9.83
CA THR A 29 -12.51 14.58 -9.54
C THR A 29 -12.72 13.19 -8.93
N ASP A 30 -13.78 13.05 -8.13
CA ASP A 30 -14.21 11.76 -7.56
C ASP A 30 -14.43 10.70 -8.65
N GLU A 31 -14.90 11.12 -9.82
CA GLU A 31 -15.15 10.25 -10.96
C GLU A 31 -13.85 9.68 -11.52
N ASN A 32 -12.80 10.50 -11.67
CA ASN A 32 -11.49 10.00 -12.13
C ASN A 32 -10.85 9.04 -11.12
N VAL A 33 -10.97 9.32 -9.82
CA VAL A 33 -10.49 8.41 -8.78
C VAL A 33 -11.22 7.08 -8.85
N ARG A 34 -12.55 7.11 -8.99
CA ARG A 34 -13.38 5.92 -9.06
C ARG A 34 -13.04 5.07 -10.28
N GLU A 35 -12.96 5.67 -11.47
CA GLU A 35 -12.56 4.97 -12.70
C GLU A 35 -11.17 4.34 -12.56
N PHE A 36 -10.23 5.04 -11.92
CA PHE A 36 -8.91 4.50 -11.66
C PHE A 36 -8.95 3.29 -10.72
N CYS A 37 -9.72 3.36 -9.62
CA CYS A 37 -9.84 2.24 -8.68
C CYS A 37 -10.52 1.03 -9.33
N GLU A 38 -11.60 1.25 -10.09
CA GLU A 38 -12.35 0.19 -10.78
C GLU A 38 -11.51 -0.49 -11.88
N SER A 39 -10.66 0.25 -12.60
CA SER A 39 -9.80 -0.29 -13.65
C SER A 39 -8.61 -1.11 -13.14
N HIS A 40 -8.27 -1.01 -11.84
CA HIS A 40 -7.10 -1.66 -11.25
C HIS A 40 -7.47 -2.63 -10.12
N ASP A 41 -8.38 -3.57 -10.37
CA ASP A 41 -8.80 -4.59 -9.39
C ASP A 41 -9.43 -4.02 -8.10
N GLY A 42 -10.03 -2.82 -8.15
CA GLY A 42 -10.70 -2.23 -6.99
C GLY A 42 -9.72 -1.79 -5.89
N ILE A 43 -8.63 -1.12 -6.27
CA ILE A 43 -7.67 -0.55 -5.30
C ILE A 43 -8.43 0.31 -4.27
N PRO A 44 -8.23 0.08 -2.96
CA PRO A 44 -8.78 0.95 -1.92
C PRO A 44 -8.25 2.37 -2.05
N TYR A 45 -9.13 3.37 -1.91
CA TYR A 45 -8.79 4.79 -1.93
C TYR A 45 -9.07 5.45 -0.59
N PHE A 46 -8.14 6.30 -0.14
CA PHE A 46 -8.30 7.11 1.06
C PHE A 46 -7.87 8.55 0.80
N GLU A 47 -8.69 9.49 1.25
CA GLU A 47 -8.34 10.90 1.34
C GLU A 47 -7.65 11.16 2.66
N THR A 48 -6.50 11.82 2.59
CA THR A 48 -5.69 12.08 3.77
C THR A 48 -5.13 13.48 3.75
N SER A 49 -4.86 14.04 4.92
CA SER A 49 -4.01 15.20 5.05
C SER A 49 -2.85 14.86 5.97
N ALA A 50 -1.65 14.75 5.40
CA ALA A 50 -0.44 14.62 6.19
C ALA A 50 -0.17 15.85 7.09
N LYS A 51 -0.84 16.98 6.83
CA LYS A 51 -0.70 18.22 7.61
C LYS A 51 -1.59 18.22 8.85
N THR A 52 -2.86 17.82 8.72
CA THR A 52 -3.79 17.77 9.86
C THR A 52 -3.78 16.42 10.57
N GLY A 53 -3.35 15.37 9.87
CA GLY A 53 -3.40 13.99 10.32
C GLY A 53 -4.68 13.25 9.91
N ASP A 54 -5.62 13.92 9.24
CA ASP A 54 -6.90 13.33 8.86
C ASP A 54 -6.71 12.14 7.90
N GLY A 55 -7.45 11.06 8.14
CA GLY A 55 -7.48 9.85 7.32
C GLY A 55 -6.21 8.97 7.36
N ILE A 56 -5.13 9.44 7.99
CA ILE A 56 -3.86 8.70 8.04
C ILE A 56 -4.01 7.39 8.80
N LYS A 57 -4.67 7.40 9.95
CA LYS A 57 -4.81 6.21 10.80
C LYS A 57 -5.67 5.15 10.10
N GLU A 58 -6.80 5.55 9.55
CA GLU A 58 -7.75 4.68 8.85
C GLU A 58 -7.09 4.04 7.62
N MET A 59 -6.34 4.83 6.85
CA MET A 59 -5.57 4.36 5.71
C MET A 59 -4.53 3.30 6.13
N PHE A 60 -3.75 3.56 7.19
CA PHE A 60 -2.76 2.59 7.66
C PHE A 60 -3.39 1.33 8.26
N ASP A 61 -4.49 1.47 9.00
CA ASP A 61 -5.22 0.33 9.56
C ASP A 61 -5.75 -0.58 8.44
N ALA A 62 -6.33 0.00 7.39
CA ALA A 62 -6.80 -0.72 6.22
C ALA A 62 -5.65 -1.35 5.43
N LEU A 63 -4.52 -0.64 5.29
CA LEU A 63 -3.31 -1.16 4.66
C LEU A 63 -2.84 -2.42 5.38
N VAL A 64 -2.67 -2.35 6.70
CA VAL A 64 -2.20 -3.47 7.53
C VAL A 64 -3.19 -4.63 7.50
N ALA A 65 -4.50 -4.37 7.55
CA ALA A 65 -5.53 -5.40 7.49
C ALA A 65 -5.57 -6.12 6.13
N GLY A 66 -5.21 -5.43 5.04
CA GLY A 66 -5.17 -5.99 3.69
C GLY A 66 -3.86 -6.70 3.32
N LEU A 67 -2.80 -6.55 4.13
CA LEU A 67 -1.55 -7.27 3.90
C LEU A 67 -1.79 -8.78 4.02
N PRO A 68 -1.20 -9.59 3.12
CA PRO A 68 -1.28 -11.04 3.24
C PRO A 68 -0.60 -11.47 4.54
N GLN A 69 -1.34 -12.23 5.36
CA GLN A 69 -0.81 -12.81 6.60
C GLN A 69 0.33 -13.76 6.23
N ILE A 70 1.55 -13.42 6.64
CA ILE A 70 2.70 -14.31 6.55
C ILE A 70 2.44 -15.47 7.52
N THR A 71 1.75 -16.49 7.04
CA THR A 71 1.66 -17.78 7.72
C THR A 71 2.82 -18.60 7.17
N ASP A 72 3.75 -18.95 8.06
CA ASP A 72 5.01 -19.60 7.74
C ASP A 72 4.88 -20.69 6.67
N THR A 73 5.29 -20.36 5.44
CA THR A 73 5.72 -21.35 4.46
C THR A 73 7.22 -21.25 4.39
N SER A 74 7.88 -22.12 5.17
CA SER A 74 9.31 -22.43 5.09
C SER A 74 10.24 -21.21 5.21
N VAL A 75 10.38 -20.67 6.43
CA VAL A 75 11.64 -20.01 6.82
C VAL A 75 12.75 -21.06 6.65
N GLN A 76 13.43 -21.06 5.50
CA GLN A 76 14.73 -21.71 5.40
C GLN A 76 15.66 -20.87 6.25
N VAL A 77 15.86 -21.30 7.49
CA VAL A 77 16.98 -20.88 8.31
C VAL A 77 18.22 -21.13 7.47
N LEU A 78 18.88 -20.06 7.02
CA LEU A 78 20.24 -20.16 6.52
C LEU A 78 21.06 -20.58 7.74
N GLU A 79 21.37 -21.87 7.84
CA GLU A 79 22.31 -22.38 8.83
C GLU A 79 23.63 -21.62 8.63
N GLU A 80 23.94 -20.73 9.58
CA GLU A 80 25.30 -20.26 9.74
C GLU A 80 26.14 -21.49 10.06
N ASN A 81 26.91 -21.94 9.07
CA ASN A 81 27.86 -23.03 9.22
C ASN A 81 28.81 -22.65 10.37
N PRO A 82 28.74 -23.29 11.55
CA PRO A 82 29.79 -23.08 12.53
C PRO A 82 31.04 -23.68 11.92
N SER A 83 32.02 -22.82 11.70
CA SER A 83 33.33 -23.17 11.17
C SER A 83 33.84 -24.37 11.95
N SER A 84 33.97 -25.51 11.27
CA SER A 84 34.65 -26.69 11.80
C SER A 84 36.13 -26.31 11.99
N CYS A 85 36.44 -25.78 13.18
CA CYS A 85 37.78 -25.67 13.70
C CYS A 85 38.11 -27.01 14.37
N CYS A 86 38.86 -27.84 13.63
CA CYS A 86 39.80 -28.86 14.09
C CYS A 86 40.78 -29.11 12.94
#